data_AF-A0A094K9C2-F1
#
_entry.id   AF-A0A094K9C2-F1
#
_cell.length_a   1.000
_cell.length_b   1.000
_cell.length_c   1.000
_cell.angle_alpha   90.00
_cell.angle_beta   90.00
_cell.angle_gamma   90.00
#
_symmetry.space_group_name_H-M   'P 1'
#
loop_
_entity.id
_entity.type
_entity.pdbx_description
1 polymer ?
#
loop_
_entity_poly.entity_id
_entity_poly.type
_entity_poly.pdbx_seq_one_letter_code
_entity_poly.pdbx_strand_id
1 'polypeptide(L)'
;ILRDIDAIATQLKRLQSAGVPVLWRPLHEAEGGWFWWGAKGADPAKKLYALLYDRLTNHHGINNLIWIWNSVATSWYPGNNAVDMVSADIYPNAGDHSNQASTFSKLKSLCGDSKTIALTECGVIPDWSSSAPWAYWLVWGGNFINDGKSNSLSYLKATYTSSNVLTIDELGNWQSGNGGGGSTTTPPTSGGSGSGAPLYGQCGGSGWTGPTTCASGTCKYSNEWYSQCL
;
A
#
# COMPACT_ATOMS: atom_id res chain seq x y z
N ILE A 1 -7.60 -15.39 20.07
CA ILE A 1 -8.12 -14.86 18.79
C ILE A 1 -9.10 -13.70 18.97
N LEU A 2 -10.32 -13.86 19.49
CA LEU A 2 -11.28 -12.73 19.61
C LEU A 2 -10.71 -11.53 20.39
N ARG A 3 -10.07 -11.78 21.53
CA ARG A 3 -9.34 -10.76 22.30
C ARG A 3 -8.32 -10.00 21.44
N ASP A 4 -7.58 -10.72 20.60
CA ASP A 4 -6.51 -10.14 19.78
C ASP A 4 -7.11 -9.32 18.62
N ILE A 5 -8.22 -9.79 18.04
CA ILE A 5 -9.00 -9.05 17.05
C ILE A 5 -9.52 -7.74 17.66
N ASP A 6 -10.07 -7.79 18.88
CA ASP A 6 -10.60 -6.60 19.57
C ASP A 6 -9.49 -5.60 19.94
N ALA A 7 -8.29 -6.09 20.27
CA ALA A 7 -7.12 -5.25 20.51
C ALA A 7 -6.68 -4.51 19.23
N ILE A 8 -6.67 -5.19 18.09
CA ILE A 8 -6.38 -4.57 16.78
C ILE A 8 -7.51 -3.63 16.34
N ALA A 9 -8.77 -3.99 16.60
CA ALA A 9 -9.92 -3.13 16.32
C ALA A 9 -9.80 -1.76 17.01
N THR A 10 -9.24 -1.72 18.22
CA THR A 10 -8.93 -0.47 18.92
C THR A 10 -7.98 0.42 18.12
N GLN A 11 -6.96 -0.16 17.48
CA GLN A 11 -6.01 0.61 16.66
C GLN A 11 -6.63 1.06 15.33
N LEU A 12 -7.39 0.18 14.68
CA LEU A 12 -8.09 0.51 13.44
C LEU A 12 -9.14 1.61 13.66
N LYS A 13 -9.83 1.62 14.81
CA LYS A 13 -10.73 2.72 15.22
C LYS A 13 -10.00 4.04 15.39
N ARG A 14 -8.75 4.05 15.87
CA ARG A 14 -7.95 5.29 15.94
C ARG A 14 -7.70 5.87 14.55
N LEU A 15 -7.38 5.02 13.57
CA LEU A 15 -7.21 5.43 12.17
C LEU A 15 -8.53 5.92 11.57
N GLN A 16 -9.63 5.22 11.84
CA GLN A 16 -10.96 5.63 11.39
C GLN A 16 -11.37 6.99 11.94
N SER A 17 -11.19 7.22 13.24
CA SER A 17 -11.48 8.51 13.88
C SER A 17 -10.62 9.65 13.33
N ALA A 18 -9.45 9.34 12.77
CA ALA A 18 -8.57 10.28 12.09
C ALA A 18 -8.88 10.44 10.59
N GLY A 19 -9.92 9.78 10.06
CA GLY A 19 -10.28 9.85 8.64
C GLY A 19 -9.29 9.13 7.72
N VAL A 20 -8.49 8.20 8.24
CA VAL A 20 -7.45 7.49 7.47
C VAL A 20 -8.00 6.20 6.87
N PRO A 21 -8.13 6.07 5.54
CA PRO A 21 -8.43 4.78 4.91
C PRO A 21 -7.23 3.84 4.98
N VAL A 22 -7.49 2.53 5.11
CA VAL A 22 -6.45 1.51 5.31
C VAL A 22 -6.59 0.40 4.28
N LEU A 23 -5.51 0.13 3.55
CA LEU A 23 -5.33 -1.12 2.81
C LEU A 23 -5.10 -2.25 3.82
N TRP A 24 -6.16 -2.97 4.18
CA TRP A 24 -6.18 -3.97 5.24
C TRP A 24 -5.95 -5.37 4.65
N ARG A 25 -4.77 -5.94 4.90
CA ARG A 25 -4.34 -7.25 4.36
C ARG A 25 -4.11 -8.28 5.48
N PRO A 26 -5.18 -8.76 6.15
CA PRO A 26 -5.05 -9.74 7.23
C PRO A 26 -4.81 -11.15 6.67
N LEU A 27 -4.26 -12.02 7.51
CA LEU A 27 -4.07 -13.45 7.20
C LEU A 27 -3.30 -13.69 5.87
N HIS A 28 -2.32 -12.82 5.58
CA HIS A 28 -1.52 -12.90 4.36
C HIS A 28 -0.78 -14.24 4.22
N GLU A 29 -0.50 -14.62 2.97
CA GLU A 29 0.22 -15.84 2.59
C GLU A 29 -0.38 -17.14 3.17
N ALA A 30 -1.70 -17.17 3.40
CA ALA A 30 -2.37 -18.30 4.03
C ALA A 30 -2.13 -19.63 3.28
N GLU A 31 -2.11 -19.60 1.94
CA GLU A 31 -1.94 -20.79 1.11
C GLU A 31 -0.58 -21.49 1.28
N GLY A 32 0.43 -20.76 1.76
CA GLY A 32 1.75 -21.29 2.02
C GLY A 32 1.82 -22.21 3.24
N GLY A 33 0.89 -22.04 4.19
CA GLY A 33 0.79 -22.88 5.39
C GLY A 33 1.88 -22.67 6.45
N TRP A 34 2.89 -21.82 6.19
CA TRP A 34 3.95 -21.49 7.15
C TRP A 34 3.47 -20.59 8.29
N PHE A 35 2.41 -19.81 8.08
CA PHE A 35 1.73 -19.11 9.15
C PHE A 35 0.62 -19.95 9.77
N TRP A 36 0.41 -19.79 11.08
CA TRP A 36 -0.54 -20.60 11.83
C TRP A 36 -1.98 -20.49 11.30
N TRP A 37 -2.36 -19.35 10.71
CA TRP A 37 -3.69 -19.15 10.12
C TRP A 37 -3.90 -19.93 8.82
N GLY A 38 -2.81 -20.33 8.14
CA GLY A 38 -2.83 -21.20 6.96
C GLY A 38 -2.53 -22.68 7.26
N ALA A 39 -1.91 -22.97 8.41
CA ALA A 39 -1.35 -24.30 8.71
C ALA A 39 -2.37 -25.47 8.74
N LYS A 40 -3.68 -25.19 8.78
CA LYS A 40 -4.75 -26.20 8.78
C LYS A 40 -5.60 -26.19 7.50
N GLY A 41 -5.07 -25.60 6.43
CA GLY A 41 -5.69 -25.58 5.10
C GLY A 41 -6.73 -24.48 4.93
N ALA A 42 -7.33 -24.46 3.74
CA ALA A 42 -8.20 -23.39 3.27
C ALA A 42 -9.46 -23.18 4.12
N ASP A 43 -10.10 -24.25 4.59
CA ASP A 43 -11.40 -24.14 5.25
C ASP A 43 -11.32 -23.42 6.61
N PRO A 44 -10.39 -23.75 7.52
CA PRO A 44 -10.15 -22.94 8.72
C PRO A 44 -9.74 -21.50 8.42
N ALA A 45 -8.90 -21.27 7.39
CA ALA A 45 -8.45 -19.94 7.01
C ALA A 45 -9.63 -19.05 6.55
N LYS A 46 -10.51 -19.57 5.67
CA LYS A 46 -11.72 -18.85 5.23
C LYS A 46 -12.69 -18.57 6.38
N LYS A 47 -12.84 -19.51 7.33
CA LYS A 47 -13.66 -19.29 8.54
C LYS A 47 -13.08 -18.18 9.43
N LEU A 48 -11.76 -18.14 9.59
CA LEU A 48 -11.08 -17.09 10.34
C LEU A 48 -11.18 -15.73 9.63
N TYR A 49 -11.09 -15.71 8.30
CA TYR A 49 -11.30 -14.49 7.50
C TYR A 49 -12.72 -13.94 7.68
N ALA A 50 -13.74 -14.79 7.57
CA ALA A 50 -15.14 -14.40 7.80
C ALA A 50 -15.36 -13.89 9.25
N LEU A 51 -14.72 -14.51 10.24
CA LEU A 51 -14.76 -14.06 11.63
C LEU A 51 -14.14 -12.67 11.80
N LEU A 52 -12.98 -12.42 11.18
CA LEU A 52 -12.35 -11.10 11.17
C LEU A 52 -13.25 -10.05 10.53
N TYR A 53 -13.83 -10.36 9.36
CA TYR A 53 -14.73 -9.46 8.64
C TYR A 53 -15.92 -9.08 9.50
N ASP A 54 -16.65 -10.07 10.02
CA ASP A 54 -17.83 -9.82 10.86
C ASP A 54 -17.45 -9.05 12.13
N ARG A 55 -16.36 -9.44 12.80
CA ARG A 55 -15.94 -8.80 14.05
C ARG A 55 -15.50 -7.35 13.84
N LEU A 56 -14.69 -7.07 12.81
CA LEU A 56 -14.17 -5.72 12.55
C LEU A 56 -15.23 -4.81 11.91
N THR A 57 -15.90 -5.28 10.86
CA THR A 57 -16.84 -4.47 10.10
C THR A 57 -18.20 -4.37 10.77
N ASN A 58 -18.84 -5.50 11.12
CA ASN A 58 -20.21 -5.49 11.64
C ASN A 58 -20.25 -5.20 13.14
N HIS A 59 -19.45 -5.90 13.94
CA HIS A 59 -19.48 -5.75 15.40
C HIS A 59 -18.78 -4.47 15.87
N HIS A 60 -17.60 -4.17 15.36
CA HIS A 60 -16.85 -2.97 15.74
C HIS A 60 -17.23 -1.72 14.94
N GLY A 61 -17.96 -1.84 13.83
CA GLY A 61 -18.36 -0.70 12.99
C GLY A 61 -17.17 -0.04 12.28
N ILE A 62 -16.13 -0.81 11.95
CA ILE A 62 -14.96 -0.29 11.26
C ILE A 62 -15.23 -0.31 9.75
N ASN A 63 -15.29 0.87 9.15
CA ASN A 63 -15.69 1.12 7.76
C ASN A 63 -14.63 1.86 6.92
N ASN A 64 -13.42 2.06 7.47
CA ASN A 64 -12.28 2.66 6.76
C ASN A 64 -11.30 1.62 6.18
N LEU A 65 -11.69 0.34 6.10
CA LEU A 65 -10.83 -0.74 5.61
C LEU A 65 -11.18 -1.11 4.17
N ILE A 66 -10.15 -1.22 3.34
CA ILE A 66 -10.19 -1.88 2.03
C ILE A 66 -9.57 -3.27 2.21
N TRP A 67 -10.37 -4.31 2.08
CA TRP A 67 -9.99 -5.69 2.38
C TRP A 67 -9.20 -6.33 1.22
N ILE A 68 -7.95 -6.69 1.50
CA ILE A 68 -7.04 -7.28 0.52
C ILE A 68 -6.83 -8.77 0.83
N TRP A 69 -7.18 -9.63 -0.11
CA TRP A 69 -6.92 -11.06 -0.04
C TRP A 69 -5.59 -11.43 -0.70
N ASN A 70 -4.78 -12.25 -0.01
CA ASN A 70 -3.43 -12.60 -0.46
C ASN A 70 -3.24 -14.12 -0.59
N SER A 71 -3.72 -14.66 -1.71
CA SER A 71 -3.52 -16.04 -2.15
C SER A 71 -4.07 -16.17 -3.58
N VAL A 72 -3.37 -16.93 -4.42
CA VAL A 72 -3.73 -17.11 -5.84
C VAL A 72 -4.55 -18.38 -6.08
N ALA A 73 -4.57 -19.30 -5.11
CA ALA A 73 -5.25 -20.57 -5.21
C ALA A 73 -6.77 -20.45 -5.00
N THR A 74 -7.55 -20.92 -5.98
CA THR A 74 -9.02 -20.87 -5.95
C THR A 74 -9.64 -21.52 -4.71
N SER A 75 -9.05 -22.59 -4.17
CA SER A 75 -9.58 -23.29 -2.98
C SER A 75 -9.55 -22.45 -1.70
N TRP A 76 -8.66 -21.45 -1.65
CA TRP A 76 -8.45 -20.56 -0.51
C TRP A 76 -9.26 -19.27 -0.60
N TYR A 77 -9.77 -18.92 -1.79
CA TYR A 77 -10.43 -17.65 -2.03
C TYR A 77 -11.77 -17.55 -1.28
N PRO A 78 -11.98 -16.50 -0.44
CA PRO A 78 -13.23 -16.31 0.30
C PRO A 78 -14.40 -15.80 -0.58
N GLY A 79 -14.12 -15.40 -1.83
CA GLY A 79 -15.12 -14.96 -2.80
C GLY A 79 -15.20 -13.43 -2.96
N ASN A 80 -15.71 -12.98 -4.11
CA ASN A 80 -15.79 -11.57 -4.48
C ASN A 80 -16.60 -10.69 -3.52
N ASN A 81 -17.53 -11.28 -2.75
CA ASN A 81 -18.37 -10.53 -1.81
C ASN A 81 -17.65 -10.20 -0.49
N ALA A 82 -16.50 -10.81 -0.23
CA ALA A 82 -15.76 -10.67 1.02
C ALA A 82 -14.46 -9.86 0.88
N VAL A 83 -14.09 -9.46 -0.34
CA VAL A 83 -12.80 -8.81 -0.64
C VAL A 83 -13.00 -7.59 -1.55
N ASP A 84 -12.16 -6.58 -1.35
CA ASP A 84 -12.10 -5.39 -2.21
C ASP A 84 -10.97 -5.50 -3.24
N MET A 85 -9.86 -6.14 -2.85
CA MET A 85 -8.68 -6.35 -3.69
C MET A 85 -8.17 -7.79 -3.58
N VAL A 86 -7.48 -8.24 -4.63
CA VAL A 86 -6.73 -9.50 -4.61
C VAL A 86 -5.24 -9.21 -4.82
N SER A 87 -4.37 -10.02 -4.23
CA SER A 87 -2.95 -9.78 -4.29
C SER A 87 -2.12 -11.07 -4.24
N ALA A 88 -0.83 -10.91 -4.54
CA ALA A 88 0.19 -11.92 -4.32
C ALA A 88 1.41 -11.28 -3.67
N ASP A 89 2.20 -12.12 -3.01
CA ASP A 89 3.52 -11.80 -2.49
C ASP A 89 4.52 -12.64 -3.29
N ILE A 90 5.49 -12.01 -3.95
CA ILE A 90 6.38 -12.69 -4.90
C ILE A 90 7.83 -12.29 -4.67
N TYR A 91 8.67 -13.28 -4.41
CA TYR A 91 10.11 -13.09 -4.15
C TYR A 91 10.96 -13.83 -5.21
N PRO A 92 11.12 -13.27 -6.42
CA PRO A 92 12.04 -13.80 -7.43
C PRO A 92 13.50 -13.72 -6.96
N ASN A 93 14.39 -14.28 -7.77
CA ASN A 93 15.83 -14.10 -7.58
C ASN A 93 16.20 -12.60 -7.66
N ALA A 94 17.22 -12.19 -6.90
CA ALA A 94 17.71 -10.82 -6.91
C ALA A 94 18.04 -10.36 -8.36
N GLY A 95 17.50 -9.21 -8.77
CA GLY A 95 17.65 -8.64 -10.12
C GLY A 95 16.73 -9.23 -11.20
N ASP A 96 15.91 -10.24 -10.89
CA ASP A 96 14.89 -10.75 -11.80
C ASP A 96 13.65 -9.85 -11.81
N HIS A 97 13.71 -8.78 -12.59
CA HIS A 97 12.62 -7.81 -12.74
C HIS A 97 11.50 -8.28 -13.68
N SER A 98 11.28 -9.59 -13.87
CA SER A 98 10.15 -10.07 -14.67
C SER A 98 8.82 -9.54 -14.12
N ASN A 99 7.89 -9.19 -15.02
CA ASN A 99 6.65 -8.49 -14.67
C ASN A 99 5.60 -9.33 -13.92
N GLN A 100 5.86 -10.62 -13.71
CA GLN A 100 4.98 -11.56 -13.00
C GLN A 100 3.59 -11.74 -13.65
N ALA A 101 3.47 -11.58 -14.98
CA ALA A 101 2.20 -11.65 -15.71
C ALA A 101 1.40 -12.95 -15.53
N SER A 102 2.07 -14.09 -15.30
CA SER A 102 1.38 -15.36 -15.02
C SER A 102 0.57 -15.28 -13.73
N THR A 103 1.17 -14.73 -12.67
CA THR A 103 0.50 -14.55 -11.37
C THR A 103 -0.61 -13.52 -11.47
N PHE A 104 -0.36 -12.40 -12.16
CA PHE A 104 -1.39 -11.40 -12.44
C PHE A 104 -2.61 -12.02 -13.15
N SER A 105 -2.39 -12.83 -14.19
CA SER A 105 -3.45 -13.49 -14.95
C SER A 105 -4.26 -14.49 -14.13
N LYS A 106 -3.61 -15.19 -13.19
CA LYS A 106 -4.30 -16.09 -12.24
C LYS A 106 -5.21 -15.31 -11.30
N LEU A 107 -4.73 -14.21 -10.72
CA LEU A 107 -5.54 -13.34 -9.86
C LEU A 107 -6.70 -12.70 -10.64
N LYS A 108 -6.45 -12.27 -11.87
CA LYS A 108 -7.48 -11.75 -12.78
C LYS A 108 -8.57 -12.78 -13.04
N SER A 109 -8.18 -14.02 -13.29
CA SER A 109 -9.13 -15.13 -13.48
C SER A 109 -9.87 -15.48 -12.19
N LEU A 110 -9.18 -15.44 -11.05
CA LEU A 110 -9.73 -15.77 -9.74
C LEU A 110 -10.90 -14.85 -9.35
N CYS A 111 -10.75 -13.54 -9.58
CA CYS A 111 -11.78 -12.56 -9.27
C CYS A 111 -12.72 -12.25 -10.45
N GLY A 112 -12.51 -12.87 -11.62
CA GLY A 112 -13.28 -12.61 -12.84
C GLY A 112 -13.13 -11.16 -13.35
N ASP A 113 -11.92 -10.60 -13.24
CA ASP A 113 -11.60 -9.21 -13.64
C ASP A 113 -12.45 -8.13 -12.95
N SER A 114 -12.98 -8.43 -11.76
CA SER A 114 -13.88 -7.52 -11.04
C SER A 114 -13.23 -6.80 -9.86
N LYS A 115 -11.95 -7.06 -9.59
CA LYS A 115 -11.21 -6.56 -8.42
C LYS A 115 -9.86 -5.99 -8.83
N THR A 116 -9.43 -4.96 -8.10
CA THR A 116 -8.06 -4.43 -8.23
C THR A 116 -7.05 -5.48 -7.79
N ILE A 117 -5.93 -5.56 -8.54
CA ILE A 117 -4.87 -6.56 -8.35
C ILE A 117 -3.58 -5.86 -7.95
N ALA A 118 -2.97 -6.28 -6.84
CA ALA A 118 -1.73 -5.67 -6.32
C ALA A 118 -0.64 -6.70 -6.02
N LEU A 119 0.62 -6.25 -6.10
CA LEU A 119 1.78 -7.04 -5.67
C LEU A 119 2.14 -6.59 -4.25
N THR A 120 1.49 -7.20 -3.25
CA THR A 120 1.46 -6.66 -1.89
C THR A 120 2.77 -6.80 -1.12
N GLU A 121 3.63 -7.73 -1.55
CA GLU A 121 5.04 -7.78 -1.19
C GLU A 121 5.84 -8.26 -2.39
N CYS A 122 7.06 -7.75 -2.52
CA CYS A 122 8.03 -8.31 -3.44
C CYS A 122 9.47 -8.16 -2.96
N GLY A 123 10.33 -9.07 -3.45
CA GLY A 123 11.77 -8.92 -3.27
C GLY A 123 12.38 -7.91 -4.26
N VAL A 124 11.85 -7.89 -5.48
CA VAL A 124 12.31 -7.07 -6.60
C VAL A 124 11.11 -6.31 -7.18
N ILE A 125 11.31 -5.06 -7.59
CA ILE A 125 10.29 -4.29 -8.30
C ILE A 125 10.04 -4.99 -9.65
N PRO A 126 8.79 -5.36 -9.98
CA PRO A 126 8.49 -5.97 -11.27
C PRO A 126 8.65 -4.91 -12.38
N ASP A 127 9.05 -5.34 -13.57
CA ASP A 127 8.85 -4.53 -14.76
C ASP A 127 7.38 -4.13 -14.88
N TRP A 128 7.13 -2.84 -15.03
CA TRP A 128 5.79 -2.22 -15.00
C TRP A 128 5.12 -2.21 -16.38
N SER A 129 5.44 -3.19 -17.24
CA SER A 129 4.87 -3.31 -18.57
C SER A 129 3.36 -3.59 -18.56
N SER A 130 2.68 -3.24 -19.65
CA SER A 130 1.21 -3.24 -19.78
C SER A 130 0.53 -4.62 -19.65
N SER A 131 1.28 -5.72 -19.71
CA SER A 131 0.71 -7.08 -19.60
C SER A 131 0.42 -7.53 -18.16
N ALA A 132 0.97 -6.82 -17.16
CA ALA A 132 0.73 -7.06 -15.74
C ALA A 132 0.61 -5.73 -14.99
N PRO A 133 -0.49 -4.97 -15.17
CA PRO A 133 -0.66 -3.65 -14.57
C PRO A 133 -0.99 -3.77 -13.08
N TRP A 134 0.00 -4.10 -12.26
CA TRP A 134 -0.11 -4.13 -10.80
C TRP A 134 -0.50 -2.74 -10.28
N ALA A 135 -1.56 -2.66 -9.47
CA ALA A 135 -2.04 -1.39 -8.94
C ALA A 135 -0.99 -0.68 -8.06
N TYR A 136 -0.20 -1.48 -7.33
CA TYR A 136 1.02 -1.07 -6.65
C TYR A 136 1.91 -2.29 -6.42
N TRP A 137 3.17 -2.03 -6.08
CA TRP A 137 4.10 -3.00 -5.50
C TRP A 137 4.64 -2.49 -4.17
N LEU A 138 5.07 -3.40 -3.30
CA LEU A 138 5.74 -3.05 -2.04
C LEU A 138 6.99 -3.91 -1.90
N VAL A 139 8.16 -3.29 -2.09
CA VAL A 139 9.44 -3.99 -1.86
C VAL A 139 9.61 -4.22 -0.37
N TRP A 140 9.92 -5.45 0.03
CA TRP A 140 10.16 -5.76 1.43
C TRP A 140 11.36 -4.98 1.99
N GLY A 141 11.36 -4.79 3.30
CA GLY A 141 12.42 -4.03 3.97
C GLY A 141 13.79 -4.74 3.96
N GLY A 142 14.79 -4.05 4.48
CA GLY A 142 16.13 -4.60 4.65
C GLY A 142 16.86 -4.78 3.32
N ASN A 143 17.47 -5.95 3.11
CA ASN A 143 18.35 -6.18 1.97
C ASN A 143 17.62 -6.08 0.62
N PHE A 144 16.32 -6.39 0.57
CA PHE A 144 15.55 -6.28 -0.68
C PHE A 144 15.54 -4.87 -1.27
N ILE A 145 15.62 -3.83 -0.44
CA ILE A 145 15.66 -2.44 -0.92
C ILE A 145 17.02 -1.75 -0.71
N ASN A 146 17.81 -2.17 0.27
CA ASN A 146 19.01 -1.42 0.70
C ASN A 146 20.34 -1.93 0.11
N ASP A 147 20.44 -3.18 -0.34
CA ASP A 147 21.74 -3.79 -0.65
C ASP A 147 22.20 -3.62 -2.11
N GLY A 148 21.33 -3.11 -2.97
CA GLY A 148 21.59 -2.92 -4.40
C GLY A 148 21.63 -4.21 -5.24
N LYS A 149 21.38 -5.39 -4.64
CA LYS A 149 21.36 -6.69 -5.33
C LYS A 149 19.99 -7.02 -5.87
N SER A 150 18.96 -6.89 -5.01
CA SER A 150 17.59 -7.18 -5.43
C SER A 150 17.06 -6.09 -6.36
N ASN A 151 17.31 -4.84 -5.99
CA ASN A 151 16.98 -3.66 -6.78
C ASN A 151 18.21 -2.75 -6.84
N SER A 152 18.87 -2.71 -8.00
CA SER A 152 20.03 -1.83 -8.19
C SER A 152 19.64 -0.36 -8.10
N LEU A 153 20.57 0.51 -7.66
CA LEU A 153 20.30 1.95 -7.58
C LEU A 153 19.88 2.56 -8.93
N SER A 154 20.46 2.08 -10.04
CA SER A 154 20.08 2.51 -11.38
C SER A 154 18.65 2.10 -11.73
N TYR A 155 18.24 0.87 -11.38
CA TYR A 155 16.87 0.41 -11.60
C TYR A 155 15.85 1.17 -10.74
N LEU A 156 16.17 1.41 -9.46
CA LEU A 156 15.35 2.23 -8.57
C LEU A 156 15.15 3.64 -9.13
N LYS A 157 16.23 4.30 -9.57
CA LYS A 157 16.15 5.62 -10.19
C LYS A 157 15.27 5.59 -11.45
N ALA A 158 15.52 4.65 -12.37
CA ALA A 158 14.74 4.53 -13.59
C ALA A 158 13.24 4.29 -13.32
N THR A 159 12.93 3.49 -12.29
CA THR A 159 11.55 3.22 -11.86
C THR A 159 10.88 4.48 -11.32
N TYR A 160 11.47 5.10 -10.29
CA TYR A 160 10.83 6.20 -9.57
C TYR A 160 10.89 7.56 -10.31
N THR A 161 11.61 7.64 -11.43
CA THR A 161 11.54 8.79 -12.36
C THR A 161 10.72 8.49 -13.62
N SER A 162 10.10 7.30 -13.71
CA SER A 162 9.26 6.93 -14.85
C SER A 162 7.90 7.59 -14.75
N SER A 163 7.42 8.19 -15.84
CA SER A 163 6.06 8.76 -15.91
C SER A 163 4.93 7.72 -15.80
N ASN A 164 5.26 6.42 -15.84
CA ASN A 164 4.31 5.32 -15.68
C ASN A 164 4.19 4.87 -14.21
N VAL A 165 4.95 5.48 -13.30
CA VAL A 165 5.01 5.12 -11.88
C VAL A 165 4.58 6.32 -11.07
N LEU A 166 3.49 6.19 -10.33
CA LEU A 166 3.01 7.25 -9.45
C LEU A 166 3.79 7.26 -8.13
N THR A 167 4.39 8.39 -7.81
CA THR A 167 5.10 8.64 -6.55
C THR A 167 4.29 9.51 -5.60
N ILE A 168 4.76 9.66 -4.36
CA ILE A 168 4.08 10.47 -3.35
C ILE A 168 3.96 11.95 -3.76
N ASP A 169 4.95 12.47 -4.49
CA ASP A 169 4.98 13.86 -4.96
C ASP A 169 3.92 14.13 -6.04
N GLU A 170 3.47 13.08 -6.73
CA GLU A 170 2.52 13.14 -7.84
C GLU A 170 1.08 12.83 -7.42
N LEU A 171 0.88 12.32 -6.20
CA LEU A 171 -0.43 11.87 -5.71
C LEU A 171 -1.42 13.03 -5.50
N GLY A 172 -0.91 14.24 -5.23
CA GLY A 172 -1.70 15.45 -5.03
C GLY A 172 -2.73 15.34 -3.90
N ASN A 173 -3.78 16.18 -3.96
CA ASN A 173 -4.90 16.13 -3.00
C ASN A 173 -5.97 15.12 -3.43
N TRP A 174 -5.57 13.85 -3.56
CA TRP A 174 -6.47 12.76 -4.00
C TRP A 174 -7.69 12.58 -3.08
N GLN A 175 -7.60 12.98 -1.81
CA GLN A 175 -8.67 12.83 -0.81
C GLN A 175 -9.82 13.82 -0.98
N SER A 176 -9.61 14.98 -1.64
CA SER A 176 -10.66 15.99 -1.82
C SER A 176 -11.62 15.69 -2.98
N GLY A 177 -11.62 14.46 -3.52
CA GLY A 177 -12.64 13.99 -4.47
C GLY A 177 -12.49 14.48 -5.91
N ASN A 178 -11.36 15.11 -6.28
CA ASN A 178 -11.10 15.55 -7.66
C ASN A 178 -10.08 14.63 -8.36
N GLY A 179 -10.26 13.31 -8.22
CA GLY A 179 -9.45 12.29 -8.87
C GLY A 179 -9.78 12.15 -10.36
N GLY A 180 -9.56 13.21 -11.13
CA GLY A 180 -9.49 13.19 -12.59
C GLY A 180 -8.03 13.16 -13.02
N GLY A 181 -7.67 12.16 -13.82
CA GLY A 181 -6.30 11.83 -14.19
C GLY A 181 -5.42 12.97 -14.70
N GLY A 182 -4.11 12.71 -14.59
CA GLY A 182 -2.97 13.56 -14.92
C GLY A 182 -3.25 14.78 -15.79
N SER A 183 -3.10 15.96 -15.20
CA SER A 183 -2.76 17.17 -15.93
C SER A 183 -1.30 17.48 -15.65
N THR A 184 -0.45 17.33 -16.67
CA THR A 184 0.89 17.91 -16.70
C THR A 184 0.80 19.40 -16.40
N THR A 185 1.14 19.82 -15.20
CA THR A 185 1.31 21.24 -14.89
C THR A 185 2.77 21.52 -14.62
N THR A 186 3.37 22.17 -15.62
CA THR A 186 4.62 22.94 -15.61
C THR A 186 4.81 23.71 -14.29
N PRO A 187 6.05 23.92 -13.81
CA PRO A 187 6.28 24.49 -12.48
C PRO A 187 5.79 25.94 -12.42
N PRO A 188 4.99 26.35 -11.42
CA PRO A 188 4.82 27.76 -11.15
C PRO A 188 6.00 28.23 -10.33
N THR A 189 6.84 29.04 -10.97
CA THR A 189 7.71 30.00 -10.31
C THR A 189 6.89 31.06 -9.58
N SER A 190 7.48 31.53 -8.48
CA SER A 190 7.20 32.78 -7.74
C SER A 190 6.04 32.81 -6.73
N GLY A 191 6.42 32.78 -5.44
CA GLY A 191 6.34 33.95 -4.56
C GLY A 191 5.00 34.27 -3.89
N GLY A 192 4.96 34.18 -2.56
CA GLY A 192 4.04 34.99 -1.75
C GLY A 192 3.51 34.35 -0.47
N SER A 193 4.08 34.77 0.66
CA SER A 193 3.52 34.94 2.01
C SER A 193 2.25 34.18 2.45
N GLY A 194 2.34 33.55 3.63
CA GLY A 194 1.34 33.85 4.67
C GLY A 194 0.80 32.70 5.53
N SER A 195 1.12 31.44 5.25
CA SER A 195 0.65 30.32 6.07
C SER A 195 1.77 29.29 6.20
N GLY A 196 2.12 28.91 7.44
CA GLY A 196 3.00 27.78 7.67
C GLY A 196 2.43 26.50 7.03
N ALA A 197 3.26 25.46 6.93
CA ALA A 197 2.82 24.13 6.50
C ALA A 197 1.71 23.61 7.43
N PRO A 198 0.69 22.91 6.89
CA PRO A 198 -0.38 22.33 7.71
C PRO A 198 0.19 21.31 8.72
N LEU A 199 -0.61 20.93 9.72
CA LEU A 199 -0.24 19.82 10.62
C LEU A 199 0.05 18.56 9.77
N TYR A 200 1.16 17.89 10.04
CA TYR A 200 1.74 16.79 9.24
C TYR A 200 2.33 17.16 7.87
N GLY A 201 2.33 18.44 7.49
CA GLY A 201 3.00 18.92 6.28
C GLY A 201 4.52 19.07 6.44
N GLN A 202 5.26 19.01 5.33
CA GLN A 202 6.70 19.26 5.33
C GLN A 202 7.00 20.73 5.61
N CYS A 203 7.92 20.96 6.54
CA CYS A 203 8.33 22.30 7.00
C CYS A 203 9.85 22.51 6.92
N GLY A 204 10.57 21.63 6.23
CA GLY A 204 12.02 21.72 6.06
C GLY A 204 12.64 20.48 5.42
N GLY A 205 13.92 20.59 5.09
CA GLY A 205 14.69 19.57 4.38
C GLY A 205 15.62 20.19 3.34
N SER A 206 16.77 19.59 3.10
CA SER A 206 17.68 20.01 2.03
C SER A 206 16.96 19.95 0.67
N GLY A 207 16.94 21.08 -0.06
CA GLY A 207 16.21 21.23 -1.31
C GLY A 207 14.73 21.65 -1.19
N TRP A 208 14.17 21.75 0.03
CA TRP A 208 12.79 22.21 0.24
C TRP A 208 12.64 23.71 -0.02
N THR A 209 11.67 24.10 -0.85
CA THR A 209 11.36 25.49 -1.21
C THR A 209 10.02 25.99 -0.68
N GLY A 210 9.31 25.15 0.08
CA GLY A 210 8.01 25.48 0.68
C GLY A 210 8.13 26.15 2.06
N PRO A 211 7.02 26.18 2.84
CA PRO A 211 7.01 26.81 4.16
C PRO A 211 8.03 26.20 5.11
N THR A 212 8.67 27.04 5.93
CA THR A 212 9.64 26.63 6.97
C THR A 212 9.08 26.73 8.39
N THR A 213 7.81 27.10 8.51
CA THR A 213 7.05 27.20 9.75
C THR A 213 5.79 26.36 9.66
N CYS A 214 5.15 26.07 10.80
CA CYS A 214 3.91 25.31 10.85
C CYS A 214 2.72 26.22 11.13
N ALA A 215 1.62 26.03 10.39
CA ALA A 215 0.34 26.68 10.68
C ALA A 215 -0.28 26.11 11.97
N SER A 216 0.04 24.86 12.31
CA SER A 216 -0.28 24.23 13.59
C SER A 216 0.80 23.20 13.94
N GLY A 217 1.14 23.09 15.23
CA GLY A 217 2.25 22.26 15.72
C GLY A 217 3.61 22.94 15.63
N THR A 218 4.68 22.15 15.77
CA THR A 218 6.07 22.59 15.65
C THR A 218 6.77 21.81 14.54
N CYS A 219 7.64 22.49 13.79
CA CYS A 219 8.46 21.81 12.78
C CYS A 219 9.47 20.88 13.47
N LYS A 220 9.27 19.57 13.36
CA LYS A 220 10.15 18.54 13.92
C LYS A 220 11.08 18.02 12.83
N TYR A 221 12.37 18.12 13.10
CA TYR A 221 13.41 17.52 12.26
C TYR A 221 13.26 16.00 12.25
N SER A 222 13.25 15.39 11.07
CA SER A 222 13.30 13.94 10.92
C SER A 222 14.64 13.48 10.36
N ASN A 223 15.10 14.08 9.26
CA ASN A 223 16.40 13.82 8.66
C ASN A 223 16.83 15.02 7.79
N GLU A 224 18.03 14.95 7.21
CA GLU A 224 18.62 16.02 6.39
C GLU A 224 17.69 16.54 5.28
N TRP A 225 16.86 15.67 4.71
CA TRP A 225 16.00 15.95 3.56
C TRP A 225 14.55 16.23 3.96
N TYR A 226 14.20 16.07 5.24
CA TYR A 226 12.79 16.11 5.66
C TYR A 226 12.59 16.55 7.12
N SER A 227 11.68 17.51 7.31
CA SER A 227 11.12 17.94 8.60
C SER A 227 9.62 18.12 8.48
N GLN A 228 8.85 17.81 9.53
CA GLN A 228 7.39 17.75 9.50
C GLN A 228 6.75 18.51 10.65
N CYS A 229 5.59 19.14 10.41
CA CYS A 229 4.77 19.75 11.46
C CYS A 229 4.07 18.69 12.32
N LEU A 230 4.31 18.71 13.64
CA LEU A 230 3.69 17.82 14.64
C LEU A 230 3.17 18.59 15.85
#